data_AF-A0A9E2V9K7-F1
#
_entry.id   AF-A0A9E2V9K7-F1
#
_cell.length_a   1.000
_cell.length_b   1.000
_cell.length_c   1.000
_cell.angle_alpha   90.00
_cell.angle_beta   90.00
_cell.angle_gamma   90.00
#
_symmetry.space_group_name_H-M   'P 1'
#
loop_
_entity.id
_entity.type
_entity.pdbx_description
1 polymer ?
#
loop_
_entity_poly.entity_id
_entity_poly.type
_entity_poly.pdbx_seq_one_letter_code
_entity_poly.pdbx_strand_id
1 'polypeptide(L)' 'MPPYNFPSDSSQKNIIKAFKKIGFIADVAGGKGSHIKVIEPRTKKWIIVQNKIYKEAIRSYIKFVEELGYNANQFIKYL' A
#
# COMPACT_ATOMS: atom_id res chain seq x y z
N MET A 1 4.36 17.81 -7.39
CA MET A 1 3.27 16.83 -7.20
C MET A 1 3.30 15.88 -8.39
N PRO A 2 3.53 14.57 -8.22
CA PRO A 2 3.50 13.69 -9.38
C PRO A 2 2.04 13.47 -9.84
N PRO A 3 1.78 13.49 -11.16
CA PRO A 3 0.43 13.44 -11.74
C PRO A 3 -0.05 11.98 -11.85
N TYR A 4 -0.13 11.27 -10.73
CA TYR A 4 -0.61 9.90 -10.78
C TYR A 4 -2.13 9.88 -10.92
N ASN A 5 -2.63 9.18 -11.95
CA ASN A 5 -4.05 8.91 -12.12
C ASN A 5 -4.38 7.61 -11.36
N PHE A 6 -4.82 7.75 -10.10
CA PHE A 6 -5.19 6.63 -9.23
C PHE A 6 -6.67 6.74 -8.81
N PRO A 7 -7.32 5.60 -8.49
CA PRO A 7 -8.74 5.58 -8.14
C PRO A 7 -9.04 6.43 -6.90
N SER A 8 -10.29 6.92 -6.82
CA SER A 8 -10.78 7.71 -5.68
C SER A 8 -10.92 6.88 -4.41
N ASP A 9 -11.14 5.58 -4.58
CA ASP A 9 -11.40 4.59 -3.54
C ASP A 9 -10.85 3.23 -3.99
N SER A 10 -10.36 2.45 -3.04
CA SER A 10 -9.92 1.07 -3.30
C SER A 10 -10.23 0.18 -2.11
N SER A 11 -10.13 -1.14 -2.32
CA SER A 11 -10.32 -2.10 -1.24
C SER A 11 -9.00 -2.43 -0.56
N GLN A 12 -9.04 -2.73 0.74
CA GLN A 12 -7.89 -3.22 1.49
C GLN A 12 -7.21 -4.42 0.82
N LYS A 13 -8.00 -5.30 0.20
CA LYS A 13 -7.51 -6.46 -0.55
C LYS A 13 -6.67 -6.06 -1.76
N ASN A 14 -7.11 -5.06 -2.53
CA ASN A 14 -6.38 -4.58 -3.70
C ASN A 14 -5.06 -3.91 -3.31
N ILE A 15 -5.09 -3.07 -2.28
CA ILE A 15 -3.89 -2.41 -1.77
C ILE A 15 -2.87 -3.43 -1.26
N ILE A 16 -3.31 -4.42 -0.48
CA ILE A 16 -2.43 -5.50 -0.02
C ILE A 16 -1.87 -6.30 -1.20
N LYS A 17 -2.70 -6.58 -2.22
CA LYS A 17 -2.25 -7.28 -3.43
C LYS A 17 -1.20 -6.46 -4.19
N ALA A 18 -1.38 -5.14 -4.29
CA ALA A 18 -0.42 -4.23 -4.89
C ALA A 18 0.91 -4.24 -4.11
N PHE A 19 0.85 -4.09 -2.79
CA PHE A 19 2.02 -4.17 -1.90
C PHE A 19 2.76 -5.51 -2.02
N LYS A 20 2.03 -6.64 -2.05
CA LYS A 20 2.63 -7.96 -2.25
C LYS A 20 3.33 -8.09 -3.60
N LYS A 21 2.74 -7.54 -4.67
CA LYS A 21 3.33 -7.59 -6.02
C LYS A 21 4.63 -6.78 -6.14
N ILE A 22 4.77 -5.69 -5.39
CA ILE A 22 6.01 -4.92 -5.34
C ILE A 22 7.03 -5.50 -4.34
N GLY A 23 6.71 -6.60 -3.65
CA GLY A 23 7.64 -7.34 -2.79
C GLY A 23 7.52 -7.07 -1.29
N PHE A 24 6.45 -6.40 -0.84
CA PHE A 24 6.20 -6.18 0.58
C PHE A 24 5.49 -7.38 1.19
N ILE A 25 5.68 -7.59 2.48
CA ILE A 25 5.10 -8.69 3.24
C ILE A 25 3.91 -8.14 4.03
N ALA A 26 2.71 -8.70 3.79
CA ALA A 26 1.56 -8.37 4.60
C ALA A 26 1.53 -9.29 5.82
N ASP A 27 1.68 -8.69 7.00
CA ASP A 27 1.54 -9.36 8.29
C ASP A 27 0.06 -9.31 8.70
N VAL A 28 -0.53 -10.51 8.78
CA VAL A 28 -1.95 -10.72 9.12
C VAL A 28 -2.08 -11.40 10.49
N ALA A 29 -1.01 -11.37 11.31
CA ALA A 29 -1.07 -11.87 12.68
C ALA A 29 -2.16 -11.11 13.47
N GLY A 30 -3.28 -11.79 13.73
CA GLY A 30 -4.47 -11.21 14.38
C GLY A 30 -5.77 -11.25 13.56
N GLY A 31 -5.74 -11.72 12.30
CA GLY A 31 -6.93 -11.97 11.48
C GLY A 31 -7.25 -10.90 10.43
N LYS A 32 -8.38 -11.04 9.72
CA LYS A 32 -8.90 -10.08 8.71
C LYS A 32 -9.53 -8.85 9.38
N GLY A 33 -8.79 -8.21 10.28
CA GLY A 33 -9.26 -7.03 11.00
C GLY A 33 -9.34 -5.79 10.12
N SER A 34 -9.82 -4.69 10.70
CA SER A 34 -9.91 -3.39 10.03
C SER A 34 -8.56 -2.77 9.64
N HIS A 35 -7.45 -3.38 10.08
CA HIS A 35 -6.10 -2.89 9.89
C HIS A 35 -5.19 -4.08 9.59
N ILE A 36 -4.38 -3.98 8.54
CA ILE A 36 -3.38 -4.98 8.17
C ILE A 36 -2.04 -4.29 8.06
N LYS A 37 -1.02 -4.85 8.71
CA LYS A 37 0.33 -4.31 8.67
C LYS A 37 1.03 -4.81 7.42
N VAL A 38 1.68 -3.90 6.70
CA VAL A 38 2.51 -4.23 5.54
C VAL A 38 3.93 -3.78 5.84
N ILE A 39 4.88 -4.69 5.67
CA ILE A 39 6.29 -4.52 6.04
C ILE A 39 7.14 -4.62 4.78
N GLU A 40 8.06 -3.68 4.61
CA GLU A 40 9.10 -3.76 3.59
C GLU A 40 10.27 -4.60 4.12
N PRO A 41 10.68 -5.67 3.41
CA PRO A 41 11.62 -6.65 3.95
C PRO A 41 13.05 -6.13 4.16
N ARG A 42 13.52 -5.14 3.39
CA ARG A 42 14.91 -4.67 3.42
C ARG A 42 15.16 -3.68 4.57
N THR A 43 14.27 -2.72 4.73
CA THR A 43 14.35 -1.62 5.69
C THR A 43 13.58 -1.92 6.98
N LYS A 44 12.72 -2.95 6.98
CA LYS A 44 11.78 -3.27 8.07
C LYS A 44 10.80 -2.14 8.39
N LYS A 45 10.73 -1.11 7.55
CA LYS A 45 9.70 -0.07 7.64
C LYS A 45 8.35 -0.69 7.34
N TRP A 46 7.31 -0.16 7.95
CA TRP A 46 5.98 -0.71 7.83
C TRP A 46 4.94 0.39 7.78
N ILE A 47 3.79 0.05 7.20
CA ILE A 47 2.61 0.90 7.12
C ILE A 47 1.37 0.07 7.43
N ILE A 48 0.35 0.72 7.97
CA ILE A 48 -0.93 0.08 8.26
C ILE A 48 -1.91 0.38 7.13
N VAL A 49 -2.41 -0.69 6.52
CA VAL A 49 -3.47 -0.63 5.51
C VAL A 49 -4.82 -0.77 6.22
N GLN A 50 -5.59 0.31 6.21
CA GLN A 50 -6.93 0.35 6.80
C GLN A 50 -7.96 -0.33 5.88
N ASN A 51 -9.10 -0.74 6.41
CA ASN A 51 -10.15 -1.38 5.61
C ASN A 51 -10.81 -0.40 4.63
N LYS A 52 -11.10 0.83 5.09
CA LYS A 52 -11.66 1.91 4.27
C LYS A 52 -10.52 2.73 3.71
N ILE A 53 -10.35 2.69 2.40
CA ILE A 53 -9.23 3.35 1.73
C ILE A 53 -9.79 4.42 0.80
N TYR A 54 -9.71 5.65 1.29
CA TYR A 54 -10.02 6.84 0.52
C TYR A 54 -8.79 7.34 -0.22
N LYS A 55 -8.99 8.25 -1.17
CA LYS A 55 -7.95 8.88 -1.99
C LYS A 55 -6.72 9.37 -1.19
N GLU A 56 -6.93 9.91 0.01
CA GLU A 56 -5.85 10.39 0.88
C GLU A 56 -5.00 9.24 1.44
N ALA A 57 -5.61 8.12 1.82
CA ALA A 57 -4.88 6.93 2.25
C ALA A 57 -4.06 6.35 1.09
N ILE A 58 -4.62 6.30 -0.12
CA ILE A 58 -3.89 5.89 -1.33
C ILE A 58 -2.67 6.77 -1.57
N ARG A 59 -2.82 8.09 -1.43
CA ARG A 59 -1.69 9.04 -1.54
C ARG A 59 -0.60 8.76 -0.51
N SER A 60 -0.97 8.50 0.74
CA SER A 60 -0.01 8.14 1.78
C SER A 60 0.74 6.84 1.47
N TYR A 61 0.06 5.85 0.90
CA TYR A 61 0.68 4.60 0.45
C TYR A 61 1.65 4.80 -0.71
N ILE A 62 1.27 5.60 -1.70
CA ILE A 62 2.14 5.94 -2.83
C ILE A 62 3.40 6.65 -2.33
N LYS A 63 3.24 7.66 -1.49
CA LYS A 63 4.37 8.41 -0.92
C LYS A 63 5.32 7.50 -0.14
N PHE A 64 4.78 6.59 0.66
CA PHE A 64 5.58 5.61 1.41
C PHE A 64 6.40 4.70 0.49
N VAL A 65 5.82 4.25 -0.63
CA VAL A 65 6.49 3.45 -1.65
C VAL A 65 7.61 4.26 -2.34
N GLU A 66 7.35 5.53 -2.68
CA GLU A 66 8.36 6.44 -3.27
C GLU A 66 9.52 6.72 -2.32
N GLU A 67 9.25 6.99 -1.03
CA GLU A 67 10.27 7.23 -0.01
C GLU A 67 11.19 6.02 0.23
N LEU A 68 10.70 4.82 -0.09
CA LEU A 68 11.46 3.58 -0.04
C LEU A 68 12.22 3.28 -1.35
N GLY A 69 12.11 4.15 -2.36
CA GLY A 69 12.77 4.00 -3.66
C GLY A 69 12.08 3.04 -4.62
N TYR A 70 10.84 2.64 -4.35
CA TYR A 70 10.06 1.78 -5.24
C TYR A 70 9.33 2.60 -6.31
N ASN A 71 8.99 1.94 -7.43
CA ASN A 71 8.29 2.59 -8.53
C ASN A 71 6.79 2.74 -8.22
N ALA A 72 6.36 3.96 -7.90
CA ALA A 72 4.95 4.30 -7.66
C ALA A 72 4.02 3.93 -8.82
N ASN A 73 4.46 4.04 -10.08
CA ASN A 73 3.63 3.66 -11.23
C ASN A 73 3.33 2.15 -11.24
N GLN A 74 4.27 1.31 -10.80
CA GLN A 74 4.02 -0.12 -10.69
C GLN A 74 3.01 -0.42 -9.59
N PHE A 75 3.12 0.26 -8.45
CA PHE A 75 2.15 0.13 -7.37
C PHE A 75 0.74 0.52 -7.82
N ILE A 76 0.61 1.66 -8.51
CA ILE A 76 -0.66 2.17 -9.02
C ILE A 76 -1.24 1.26 -10.11
N LYS A 77 -0.40 0.64 -10.95
CA LYS A 77 -0.82 -0.36 -11.94
C LYS A 77 -1.43 -1.61 -11.31
N TYR A 78 -1.08 -1.92 -10.06
CA TYR A 78 -1.58 -3.11 -9.35
C TYR A 78 -2.74 -2.84 -8.40
N LEU A 79 -3.16 -1.58 -8.32
CA LEU A 79 -4.16 -1.02 -7.44
C LEU A 79 -5.57 -1.17 -8.05
#